data_AF-A0A972TBL1-F1
#
_entry.id   AF-A0A972TBL1-F1
#
_cell.length_a   1.000
_cell.length_b   1.000
_cell.length_c   1.000
_cell.angle_alpha   90.00
_cell.angle_beta   90.00
_cell.angle_gamma   90.00
#
_symmetry.space_group_name_H-M   'P 1'
#
loop_
_entity.id
_entity.type
_entity.pdbx_description
1 polymer ?
#
loop_
_entity_poly.entity_id
_entity_poly.type
_entity_poly.pdbx_seq_one_letter_code
_entity_poly.pdbx_strand_id
1 'polypeptide(L)' 'MSRKWIAQTQEKFLSLNLYERKKLLHFDPDRAEIIIYGTAVILQIMKKLNANECRITHRGLRFGLLSEWGMNTTH' A
#
# COMPACT_ATOMS: atom_id res chain seq x y z
N MET A 1 -9.21 4.55 4.29
CA MET A 1 -9.21 3.11 3.96
C MET A 1 -9.26 2.33 5.27
N SER A 2 -10.28 1.48 5.47
CA SER A 2 -10.51 0.82 6.76
C SER A 2 -9.68 -0.46 6.91
N ARG A 3 -9.30 -0.78 8.15
CA ARG A 3 -8.56 -2.02 8.50
C ARG A 3 -9.32 -3.26 8.06
N LYS A 4 -10.65 -3.26 8.24
CA LYS A 4 -11.55 -4.34 7.82
C LYS A 4 -11.49 -4.58 6.32
N TRP A 5 -11.55 -3.51 5.52
CA TRP A 5 -11.48 -3.63 4.06
C TRP A 5 -10.13 -4.18 3.60
N ILE A 6 -9.03 -3.77 4.24
CA ILE A 6 -7.68 -4.27 3.93
C ILE A 6 -7.56 -5.77 4.26
N ALA A 7 -8.09 -6.20 5.41
CA ALA A 7 -8.09 -7.60 5.81
C ALA A 7 -8.91 -8.48 4.85
N GLN A 8 -10.13 -8.07 4.51
CA GLN A 8 -10.97 -8.76 3.54
C GLN A 8 -10.31 -8.85 2.16
N THR A 9 -9.63 -7.78 1.74
CA THR A 9 -8.87 -7.78 0.48
C THR A 9 -7.71 -8.77 0.56
N GLN A 10 -6.96 -8.79 1.66
CA GLN A 10 -5.86 -9.73 1.83
C GLN A 10 -6.34 -11.18 1.79
N GLU A 11 -7.43 -11.51 2.48
CA GLU A 11 -8.05 -12.84 2.46
C GLU A 11 -8.45 -13.26 1.03
N LYS A 12 -9.07 -12.35 0.28
CA LYS A 12 -9.39 -12.58 -1.13
C LYS A 12 -8.15 -12.84 -1.99
N PHE A 13 -7.05 -12.13 -1.79
CA PHE A 13 -5.83 -12.36 -2.57
C PHE A 13 -5.12 -13.65 -2.16
N LEU A 14 -5.20 -14.04 -0.88
CA LEU A 14 -4.68 -15.32 -0.38
C LEU A 14 -5.45 -16.52 -0.91
N SER A 15 -6.75 -16.38 -1.18
CA SER A 15 -7.56 -17.46 -1.76
C SER A 15 -7.31 -17.69 -3.26
N LEU A 16 -6.45 -16.89 -3.90
CA LEU A 16 -6.15 -16.95 -5.32
C LEU A 16 -4.72 -17.43 -5.56
N ASN A 17 -4.54 -18.20 -6.63
CA ASN A 17 -3.20 -18.55 -7.10
C ASN A 17 -2.53 -17.34 -7.78
N LEU A 18 -1.22 -17.44 -8.03
CA LEU A 18 -0.45 -16.34 -8.59
C LEU A 18 -0.98 -15.86 -9.95
N TYR A 19 -1.38 -16.79 -10.82
CA TYR A 19 -1.90 -16.46 -12.15
C TYR A 19 -3.21 -15.67 -12.05
N GLU A 20 -4.11 -16.05 -11.15
CA GLU A 20 -5.35 -15.33 -10.86
C GLU A 20 -5.09 -13.94 -10.25
N ARG A 21 -4.13 -13.84 -9.32
CA ARG A 21 -3.70 -12.55 -8.76
C ARG A 21 -3.17 -11.61 -9.84
N LYS A 22 -2.33 -12.12 -10.76
CA LYS A 22 -1.80 -11.35 -11.90
C LYS A 22 -2.92 -10.80 -12.79
N LYS A 23 -4.00 -11.56 -12.99
CA LYS A 23 -5.17 -11.09 -13.76
C LYS A 23 -5.97 -9.99 -13.07
N LEU A 24 -6.08 -10.02 -11.75
CA LEU A 24 -6.84 -9.03 -10.99
C LEU A 24 -6.11 -7.69 -10.85
N LEU A 25 -4.79 -7.70 -10.96
CA LEU A 25 -4.01 -6.49 -10.90
C LEU A 25 -4.05 -5.80 -12.26
N HIS A 26 -4.76 -4.69 -12.32
CA HIS A 26 -4.80 -3.82 -13.51
C HIS A 26 -3.49 -3.02 -13.70
N PHE A 27 -2.50 -3.25 -12.84
CA PHE A 27 -1.18 -2.64 -12.85
C PHE A 27 -0.11 -3.73 -12.78
N ASP A 28 1.15 -3.32 -12.98
CA ASP A 28 2.39 -4.09 -12.78
C ASP A 28 2.20 -5.51 -12.19
N PRO A 29 2.08 -6.53 -13.06
CA PRO A 29 1.79 -7.92 -12.67
C PRO A 29 2.84 -8.53 -11.75
N ASP A 30 4.07 -8.01 -11.76
CA ASP A 30 5.15 -8.49 -10.90
C ASP A 30 4.87 -8.15 -9.42
N ARG A 31 3.96 -7.21 -9.16
CA ARG A 31 3.49 -6.90 -7.81
C ARG A 31 2.54 -7.94 -7.23
N ALA A 32 2.01 -8.86 -8.04
CA ALA A 32 1.07 -9.91 -7.61
C ALA A 32 1.66 -10.84 -6.54
N GLU A 33 2.97 -11.01 -6.55
CA GLU A 33 3.69 -11.84 -5.60
C GLU A 33 3.86 -11.11 -4.26
N ILE A 34 4.18 -9.82 -4.32
CA ILE A 34 4.51 -9.04 -3.13
C ILE A 34 3.33 -8.39 -2.43
N ILE A 35 2.17 -8.24 -3.09
CA ILE A 35 1.02 -7.50 -2.54
C ILE A 35 0.45 -8.11 -1.26
N ILE A 36 0.53 -9.44 -1.12
CA ILE A 36 0.11 -10.16 0.09
C ILE A 36 1.01 -9.80 1.28
N TYR A 37 2.32 -9.70 1.06
CA TYR A 37 3.27 -9.32 2.10
C TYR A 37 3.11 -7.85 2.48
N GLY A 38 2.92 -6.96 1.50
CA GLY A 38 2.68 -5.54 1.75
C GLY A 38 1.43 -5.27 2.58
N THR A 39 0.33 -5.97 2.27
CA THR A 39 -0.91 -5.87 3.06
C THR A 39 -0.75 -6.41 4.48
N ALA A 40 0.03 -7.48 4.67
CA ALA A 40 0.33 -8.00 6.01
C ALA A 40 1.04 -6.97 6.88
N VAL A 41 2.06 -6.30 6.34
CA VAL A 41 2.81 -5.24 7.05
C VAL A 41 1.87 -4.11 7.48
N ILE A 42 1.03 -3.63 6.57
CA ILE A 42 0.07 -2.55 6.87
C ILE A 42 -0.89 -2.97 7.99
N LEU A 43 -1.46 -4.18 7.92
CA LEU A 43 -2.39 -4.67 8.95
C LEU A 43 -1.73 -4.78 10.33
N GLN A 44 -0.47 -5.24 10.39
CA GLN A 44 0.27 -5.30 11.65
C GLN A 44 0.54 -3.91 12.23
N ILE A 45 0.90 -2.93 11.39
CA ILE A 45 1.07 -1.54 11.83
C ILE A 45 -0.25 -0.99 12.38
N MET A 46 -1.35 -1.16 11.64
CA MET A 46 -2.67 -0.71 12.08
C MET A 46 -3.12 -1.39 13.38
N LYS A 47 -2.82 -2.68 13.56
CA LYS A 47 -3.07 -3.40 14.81
C LYS A 47 -2.26 -2.80 15.96
N LYS A 48 -0.96 -2.59 15.76
CA LYS A 48 -0.05 -2.04 16.79
C LYS A 48 -0.42 -0.62 17.22
N LEU A 49 -0.95 0.18 16.30
CA LEU A 49 -1.40 1.55 16.56
C LEU A 49 -2.87 1.65 17.02
N ASN A 50 -3.57 0.52 17.15
CA ASN A 50 -5.03 0.46 17.36
C ASN A 50 -5.83 1.33 16.36
N ALA A 51 -5.34 1.44 15.13
CA ALA A 51 -5.96 2.23 14.08
C ALA A 51 -7.02 1.41 13.32
N ASN A 52 -8.22 1.97 13.19
CA ASN A 52 -9.30 1.37 12.42
C ASN A 52 -9.31 1.79 10.95
N GLU A 53 -8.59 2.85 10.61
CA GLU A 53 -8.46 3.38 9.27
C GLU A 53 -7.10 4.04 9.03
N CYS A 54 -6.72 4.15 7.77
CA CYS A 54 -5.57 4.91 7.32
C CYS A 54 -5.94 5.78 6.12
N ARG A 55 -5.22 6.88 5.93
CA ARG A 55 -5.36 7.76 4.76
C ARG A 55 -4.30 7.39 3.71
N ILE A 56 -4.71 7.30 2.45
CA ILE A 56 -3.79 7.10 1.33
C ILE A 56 -3.34 8.47 0.82
N THR A 57 -2.05 8.58 0.51
CA THR A 57 -1.44 9.78 -0.08
C THR A 57 -0.57 9.38 -1.27
N HIS A 58 -0.59 10.18 -2.33
CA HIS A 58 0.32 10.04 -3.47
C HIS A 58 1.64 10.81 -3.26
N ARG A 59 1.73 11.60 -2.18
CA ARG A 59 2.95 12.32 -1.79
C ARG A 59 3.87 11.38 -1.02
N GLY A 60 4.78 10.75 -1.74
CA GLY A 60 5.86 9.92 -1.18
C GLY A 60 7.17 10.69 -1.03
N LEU A 61 8.25 9.93 -0.79
CA LEU A 61 9.60 10.49 -0.57
C LEU A 61 10.05 11.47 -1.66
N ARG A 62 9.82 11.13 -2.94
CA ARG A 62 10.20 12.00 -4.06
C ARG A 62 9.51 13.37 -4.01
N PHE A 63 8.26 13.42 -3.56
CA PHE A 63 7.56 14.69 -3.37
C PHE A 63 8.20 15.50 -2.23
N GLY A 64 8.56 14.83 -1.13
CA GLY A 64 9.27 15.47 -0.01
C GLY A 64 10.58 16.11 -0.45
N LEU A 65 11.42 15.36 -1.18
CA LEU A 65 12.70 15.84 -1.71
C LEU A 65 12.54 17.02 -2.67
N LEU A 66 11.54 16.98 -3.56
CA LEU A 66 11.26 18.09 -4.47
C LEU A 66 10.79 19.35 -3.72
N SER A 67 9.95 19.18 -2.70
CA SER A 67 9.47 20.29 -1.87
C SER A 67 10.62 20.95 -1.11
N GLU A 68 11.50 20.14 -0.52
CA GLU A 68 12.68 20.62 0.21
C GLU A 68 13.66 21.33 -0.73
N TRP A 69 13.96 20.73 -1.88
CA TRP A 69 14.83 21.35 -2.88
C TRP A 69 14.28 22.69 -3.35
N GLY A 70 12.98 22.75 -3.69
CA GLY A 70 12.33 23.98 -4.10
C GLY A 70 12.42 25.08 -3.03
N MET A 71 12.17 24.75 -1.76
CA MET A 71 12.30 25.69 -0.64
C MET A 71 13.73 26.22 -0.44
N ASN A 72 14.74 25.40 -0.70
CA ASN A 72 16.15 25.78 -0.55
C ASN A 72 16.69 26.61 -1.74
N THR A 73 15.98 26.66 -2.86
CA THR A 73 16.38 27.41 -4.07
C THR A 73 15.69 28.77 -4.24
N THR A 74 14.70 29.10 -3.41
CA THR A 74 13.98 30.39 -3.46
C THR A 74 14.62 31.50 -2.61
N HIS A 75 15.92 31.40 -2.32
CA HIS A 75 16.73 32.44 -1.68
C HIS A 75 17.55 33.22 -2.69
#